data_AF-A0A9W5YM77-F1
#
_entry.id   AF-A0A9W5YM77-F1
#
_cell.length_a   1.000
_cell.length_b   1.000
_cell.length_c   1.000
_cell.angle_alpha   90.00
_cell.angle_beta   90.00
_cell.angle_gamma   90.00
#
_symmetry.space_group_name_H-M   'P 1'
#
loop_
_entity.id
_entity.type
_entity.pdbx_description
1 polymer ?
#
loop_
_entity_poly.entity_id
_entity_poly.type
_entity_poly.pdbx_seq_one_letter_code
_entity_poly.pdbx_strand_id
1 'polypeptide(L)'
;MATIASWPPEFGSLADTYTVRGFWGKFWHQNLRWSYTGVSTAITCRILGLPKPSLTERYLNMTIVFTLSGLMHVFTNVVSGVEGGNTGAMMFFVAQAGAIMFEDAVQHFWAVMSRGEKSTAAETPFWQRCVGFMWVFCWLAATFPWWWYPIIRMLVAYDWTGVLDVVQGLGMTKFGLSVVVTVGAVFLRMVFGAEI
;
A
#
# COMPACT_ATOMS: atom_id res chain seq x y z
N MET A 1 -29.66 0.87 -6.24
CA MET A 1 -28.95 0.49 -4.99
C MET A 1 -27.53 0.12 -5.37
N ALA A 2 -26.52 0.68 -4.68
CA ALA A 2 -25.14 0.20 -4.85
C ALA A 2 -25.06 -1.24 -4.33
N THR A 3 -24.52 -2.15 -5.14
CA THR A 3 -24.23 -3.54 -4.72
C THR A 3 -22.79 -3.64 -4.26
N ILE A 4 -22.43 -4.68 -3.49
CA ILE A 4 -21.04 -4.88 -3.03
C ILE A 4 -20.05 -4.87 -4.21
N ALA A 5 -20.44 -5.43 -5.36
CA ALA A 5 -19.64 -5.45 -6.58
C ALA A 5 -19.40 -4.07 -7.21
N SER A 6 -20.12 -3.02 -6.80
CA SER A 6 -19.92 -1.65 -7.28
C SER A 6 -18.81 -0.88 -6.54
N TRP A 7 -18.29 -1.44 -5.44
CA TRP A 7 -17.17 -0.86 -4.71
C TRP A 7 -15.85 -1.31 -5.34
N PRO A 8 -14.85 -0.40 -5.45
CA PRO A 8 -13.53 -0.81 -5.88
C PRO A 8 -12.98 -1.86 -4.92
N PRO A 9 -12.34 -2.93 -5.42
CA PRO A 9 -11.76 -3.95 -4.56
C PRO A 9 -10.67 -3.33 -3.68
N GLU A 10 -10.54 -3.82 -2.44
CA GLU A 10 -9.52 -3.31 -1.52
C GLU A 10 -8.11 -3.50 -2.08
N PHE A 11 -7.89 -4.68 -2.67
CA PHE A 11 -6.65 -5.08 -3.32
C PHE A 11 -6.86 -5.42 -4.79
N GLY A 12 -5.90 -5.02 -5.63
CA GLY A 12 -5.84 -5.39 -7.04
C GLY A 12 -5.04 -6.68 -7.29
N SER A 13 -4.51 -6.85 -8.50
CA SER A 13 -3.69 -8.00 -8.85
C SER A 13 -2.23 -7.83 -8.40
N LEU A 14 -1.66 -8.86 -7.77
CA LEU A 14 -0.23 -8.91 -7.44
C LEU A 14 0.66 -8.88 -8.70
N ALA A 15 0.18 -9.36 -9.84
CA ALA A 15 0.94 -9.39 -11.09
C ALA A 15 1.34 -7.98 -11.58
N ASP A 16 0.63 -6.95 -11.13
CA ASP A 16 0.87 -5.54 -11.45
C ASP A 16 1.83 -4.82 -10.49
N THR A 17 2.40 -5.53 -9.50
CA THR A 17 3.16 -4.92 -8.40
C THR A 17 4.68 -4.91 -8.58
N TYR A 18 5.17 -5.12 -9.80
CA TYR A 18 6.60 -5.05 -10.14
C TYR A 18 7.14 -3.61 -10.25
N THR A 19 6.35 -2.60 -9.88
CA THR A 19 6.78 -1.20 -9.75
C THR A 19 6.17 -0.62 -8.47
N VAL A 20 6.87 0.30 -7.80
CA VAL A 20 6.36 0.96 -6.59
C VAL A 20 5.08 1.72 -6.94
N ARG A 21 5.05 2.37 -8.11
CA ARG A 21 3.84 3.02 -8.63
C ARG A 21 2.69 2.03 -8.83
N GLY A 22 2.97 0.84 -9.37
CA GLY A 22 1.97 -0.22 -9.58
C GLY A 22 1.45 -0.78 -8.26
N PHE A 23 2.33 -1.02 -7.30
CA PHE A 23 1.97 -1.49 -5.96
C PHE A 23 0.95 -0.56 -5.30
N TRP A 24 1.25 0.74 -5.18
CA TRP A 24 0.33 1.70 -4.55
C TRP A 24 -0.85 2.10 -5.45
N GLY A 25 -0.64 2.15 -6.76
CA GLY A 25 -1.62 2.67 -7.72
C GLY A 25 -2.57 1.63 -8.29
N LYS A 26 -2.35 0.34 -8.06
CA LYS A 26 -3.21 -0.74 -8.58
C LYS A 26 -3.52 -1.81 -7.54
N PHE A 27 -2.59 -2.10 -6.64
CA PHE A 27 -2.75 -3.20 -5.69
C PHE A 27 -3.19 -2.75 -4.30
N TRP A 28 -2.56 -1.77 -3.67
CA TRP A 28 -2.76 -1.48 -2.24
C TRP A 28 -3.92 -0.51 -1.97
N HIS A 29 -4.79 -0.79 -1.00
CA HIS A 29 -5.88 0.08 -0.49
C HIS A 29 -6.56 0.97 -1.56
N GLN A 30 -7.15 0.36 -2.59
CA GLN A 30 -7.71 1.13 -3.72
C GLN A 30 -8.99 1.92 -3.35
N ASN A 31 -9.67 1.54 -2.27
CA ASN A 31 -10.80 2.26 -1.69
C ASN A 31 -10.47 3.72 -1.30
N LEU A 32 -9.25 4.00 -0.81
CA LEU A 32 -8.83 5.33 -0.35
C LEU A 32 -8.40 6.25 -1.50
N ARG A 33 -8.15 5.68 -2.67
CA ARG A 33 -7.59 6.38 -3.83
C ARG A 33 -8.43 7.58 -4.23
N TRP A 34 -9.74 7.41 -4.34
CA TRP A 34 -10.64 8.48 -4.79
C TRP A 34 -10.70 9.63 -3.80
N SER A 35 -10.80 9.32 -2.50
CA SER A 35 -10.84 10.33 -1.44
C SER A 35 -9.57 11.17 -1.43
N TYR A 36 -8.39 10.54 -1.46
CA TYR A 36 -7.12 11.27 -1.43
C TYR A 36 -6.83 12.01 -2.74
N THR A 37 -7.12 11.41 -3.89
CA THR A 37 -6.91 12.05 -5.20
C THR A 37 -7.84 13.26 -5.39
N GLY A 38 -9.05 13.19 -4.84
CA GLY A 38 -9.99 14.32 -4.87
C GLY A 38 -9.46 15.52 -4.09
N VAL A 39 -8.97 15.30 -2.87
CA VAL A 39 -8.35 16.34 -2.03
C VAL A 39 -7.08 16.89 -2.69
N SER A 40 -6.20 16.02 -3.17
CA SER A 40 -4.96 16.45 -3.83
C SER A 40 -5.24 17.25 -5.10
N THR A 41 -6.21 16.83 -5.92
CA THR A 41 -6.58 17.54 -7.15
C THR A 41 -7.18 18.92 -6.85
N ALA A 42 -7.98 19.04 -5.80
CA ALA A 42 -8.50 20.34 -5.36
C ALA A 42 -7.34 21.28 -5.00
N ILE A 43 -6.35 20.80 -4.25
CA ILE A 43 -5.17 21.59 -3.88
C ILE A 43 -4.35 21.95 -5.12
N THR A 44 -3.98 20.98 -5.96
CA THR A 44 -3.08 21.25 -7.09
C THR A 44 -3.71 22.11 -8.17
N CYS A 45 -5.01 21.95 -8.44
CA CYS A 45 -5.62 22.57 -9.61
C CYS A 45 -6.58 23.71 -9.29
N ARG A 46 -7.27 23.67 -8.15
CA ARG A 46 -8.15 24.77 -7.76
C ARG A 46 -7.44 25.82 -6.92
N ILE A 47 -6.55 25.40 -6.02
CA ILE A 47 -5.81 26.33 -5.15
C ILE A 47 -4.54 26.84 -5.85
N LEU A 48 -3.73 25.92 -6.37
CA LEU A 48 -2.43 26.27 -6.98
C LEU A 48 -2.51 26.55 -8.48
N GLY A 49 -3.65 26.27 -9.13
CA GLY A 49 -3.85 26.55 -10.56
C GLY A 49 -2.90 25.82 -11.50
N LEU A 50 -2.35 24.67 -11.10
CA LEU A 50 -1.37 23.96 -11.93
C LEU A 50 -2.01 23.41 -13.22
N PRO A 51 -1.34 23.56 -14.38
CA PRO A 51 -1.84 23.06 -15.64
C PRO A 51 -1.86 21.52 -15.67
N LYS A 52 -2.92 20.95 -16.24
CA LYS A 52 -3.04 19.52 -16.53
C LYS A 52 -2.94 19.25 -18.04
N PRO A 53 -2.14 18.27 -18.50
CA PRO A 53 -1.16 17.49 -17.74
C PRO A 53 0.17 18.24 -17.55
N SER A 54 0.75 18.20 -16.34
CA SER A 54 2.13 18.65 -16.10
C SER A 54 2.85 17.73 -15.11
N LEU A 55 4.18 17.62 -15.24
CA LEU A 55 4.99 16.79 -14.33
C LEU A 55 4.91 17.29 -12.88
N THR A 56 4.92 18.60 -12.69
CA THR A 56 4.78 19.23 -11.38
C THR A 56 3.45 18.89 -10.74
N GLU A 57 2.34 18.95 -11.49
CA GLU A 57 1.02 18.56 -10.99
C GLU A 57 0.97 17.09 -10.58
N ARG A 58 1.53 16.20 -11.40
CA ARG A 58 1.54 14.75 -11.14
C ARG A 58 2.29 14.42 -9.85
N TYR A 59 3.51 14.94 -9.72
CA TYR A 59 4.35 14.65 -8.56
C TYR A 59 3.85 15.34 -7.29
N LEU A 60 3.33 16.56 -7.38
CA LEU A 60 2.74 17.23 -6.24
C LEU A 60 1.47 16.53 -5.76
N ASN A 61 0.60 16.09 -6.68
CA ASN A 61 -0.58 15.28 -6.31
C ASN A 61 -0.15 14.03 -5.54
N MET A 62 0.80 13.29 -6.08
CA MET A 62 1.29 12.06 -5.48
C MET A 62 1.88 12.29 -4.08
N THR A 63 2.70 13.33 -3.91
CA THR A 63 3.25 13.71 -2.60
C THR A 63 2.15 14.09 -1.61
N ILE A 64 1.13 14.83 -2.03
CA ILE A 64 -0.02 15.18 -1.18
C ILE A 64 -0.79 13.92 -0.78
N VAL A 65 -1.09 13.01 -1.72
CA VAL A 65 -1.79 11.75 -1.43
C VAL A 65 -1.04 10.92 -0.39
N PHE A 66 0.27 10.74 -0.55
CA PHE A 66 1.08 10.02 0.44
C PHE A 66 1.17 10.75 1.78
N THR A 67 1.17 12.08 1.78
CA THR A 67 1.12 12.87 3.01
C THR A 67 -0.19 12.65 3.76
N LEU A 68 -1.33 12.69 3.06
CA LEU A 68 -2.65 12.41 3.64
C LEU A 68 -2.74 10.99 4.20
N SER A 69 -2.19 10.02 3.47
CA SER A 69 -2.09 8.63 3.95
C SER A 69 -1.25 8.53 5.22
N GLY A 70 -0.07 9.16 5.26
CA GLY A 70 0.76 9.17 6.46
C GLY A 70 0.09 9.86 7.66
N LEU A 71 -0.62 10.97 7.45
CA LEU A 71 -1.40 11.63 8.50
C LEU A 71 -2.50 10.73 9.06
N MET A 72 -3.19 9.97 8.21
CA MET A 72 -4.18 8.99 8.65
C MET A 72 -3.53 7.93 9.55
N HIS A 73 -2.35 7.41 9.18
CA HIS A 73 -1.64 6.43 10.00
C HIS A 73 -1.09 7.01 11.31
N VAL A 74 -0.65 8.27 11.32
CA VAL A 74 -0.29 8.98 12.56
C VAL A 74 -1.51 9.12 13.47
N PHE A 75 -2.67 9.48 12.91
CA PHE A 75 -3.90 9.56 13.68
C PHE A 75 -4.28 8.20 14.29
N THR A 76 -4.20 7.11 13.51
CA THR A 76 -4.42 5.76 14.02
C THR A 76 -3.43 5.40 15.14
N ASN A 77 -2.14 5.71 14.98
CA ASN A 77 -1.14 5.48 16.01
C ASN A 77 -1.48 6.21 17.31
N VAL A 78 -1.88 7.48 17.24
CA VAL A 78 -2.27 8.28 18.40
C VAL A 78 -3.50 7.69 19.10
N VAL A 79 -4.55 7.34 18.34
CA VAL A 79 -5.78 6.76 18.90
C VAL A 79 -5.54 5.37 19.49
N SER A 80 -4.63 4.58 18.90
CA SER A 80 -4.26 3.25 19.37
C SER A 80 -3.19 3.25 20.47
N GLY A 81 -2.68 4.42 20.89
CA GLY A 81 -1.66 4.52 21.95
C GLY A 81 -0.27 4.04 21.53
N VAL A 82 0.06 4.06 20.23
CA VAL A 82 1.38 3.69 19.72
C VAL A 82 2.36 4.84 19.96
N GLU A 83 3.27 4.66 20.92
CA GLU A 83 4.30 5.65 21.24
C GLU A 83 5.48 5.59 20.26
N GLY A 84 6.04 6.76 19.93
CA GLY A 84 7.26 6.87 19.12
C GLY A 84 7.13 6.50 17.63
N GLY A 85 5.96 6.09 17.16
CA GLY A 85 5.77 5.63 15.77
C GLY A 85 5.38 6.68 14.74
N ASN A 86 5.02 7.90 15.16
CA ASN A 86 4.42 8.90 14.28
C ASN A 86 5.39 9.41 13.21
N THR A 87 6.62 9.74 13.60
CA THR A 87 7.66 10.19 12.66
C THR A 87 8.00 9.09 11.67
N GLY A 88 8.13 7.85 12.14
CA GLY A 88 8.39 6.68 11.30
C GLY A 88 7.30 6.43 10.26
N ALA A 89 6.03 6.54 10.66
CA ALA A 89 4.90 6.46 9.75
C ALA A 89 4.97 7.54 8.65
N MET A 90 5.13 8.82 9.03
CA MET A 90 5.22 9.89 8.02
C MET A 90 6.40 9.71 7.07
N MET A 91 7.58 9.37 7.59
CA MET A 91 8.76 9.11 6.77
C MET A 91 8.50 7.99 5.76
N PHE A 92 7.90 6.89 6.20
CA PHE A 92 7.57 5.76 5.31
C PHE A 92 6.67 6.17 4.15
N PHE A 93 5.55 6.86 4.43
CA PHE A 93 4.59 7.20 3.38
C PHE A 93 5.13 8.26 2.42
N VAL A 94 5.79 9.31 2.91
CA VAL A 94 6.40 10.33 2.04
C VAL A 94 7.53 9.75 1.19
N ALA A 95 8.32 8.82 1.75
CA ALA A 95 9.38 8.14 1.01
C ALA A 95 8.85 7.37 -0.23
N GLN A 96 7.61 6.89 -0.21
CA GLN A 96 7.00 6.23 -1.38
C GLN A 96 6.88 7.18 -2.58
N ALA A 97 6.56 8.46 -2.35
CA ALA A 97 6.54 9.45 -3.41
C ALA A 97 7.93 9.62 -4.04
N GLY A 98 8.98 9.66 -3.20
CA GLY A 98 10.37 9.73 -3.63
C GLY A 98 10.82 8.50 -4.43
N ALA A 99 10.49 7.30 -3.97
CA ALA A 99 10.79 6.06 -4.69
C ALA A 99 10.13 5.99 -6.06
N ILE A 100 8.89 6.45 -6.17
CA ILE A 100 8.19 6.50 -7.45
C ILE A 100 8.85 7.53 -8.39
N MET A 101 9.27 8.70 -7.89
CA MET A 101 10.01 9.68 -8.71
C MET A 101 11.35 9.10 -9.20
N PHE A 102 12.05 8.38 -8.34
CA PHE A 102 13.30 7.69 -8.69
C PHE A 102 13.06 6.59 -9.73
N GLU A 103 12.05 5.75 -9.53
CA GLU A 103 11.65 4.69 -10.44
C GLU A 103 11.27 5.25 -11.83
N ASP A 104 10.45 6.30 -11.88
CA ASP A 104 10.09 6.98 -13.12
C ASP A 104 11.33 7.56 -13.83
N ALA A 105 12.30 8.10 -13.09
CA ALA A 105 13.54 8.62 -13.65
C ALA A 105 14.41 7.50 -14.25
N VAL A 106 14.61 6.39 -13.52
CA VAL A 106 15.36 5.22 -14.01
C VAL A 106 14.72 4.65 -15.28
N GLN A 107 13.39 4.51 -15.29
CA GLN A 107 12.65 4.05 -16.47
C GLN A 107 12.81 5.01 -17.66
N HIS A 108 12.78 6.32 -17.41
CA HIS A 108 13.00 7.34 -18.43
C HIS A 108 14.41 7.25 -19.03
N PHE A 109 15.45 7.20 -18.19
CA PHE A 109 16.83 7.07 -18.66
C PHE A 109 17.05 5.76 -19.42
N TRP A 110 16.52 4.65 -18.91
CA TRP A 110 16.56 3.36 -19.61
C TRP A 110 15.93 3.47 -21.00
N ALA A 111 14.73 4.03 -21.10
CA ALA A 111 14.03 4.22 -22.38
C ALA A 111 14.79 5.15 -23.34
N VAL A 112 15.49 6.16 -22.85
CA VAL A 112 16.33 7.06 -23.67
C VAL A 112 17.57 6.32 -24.18
N MET A 113 18.22 5.51 -23.34
CA MET A 113 19.42 4.76 -23.71
C MET A 113 19.11 3.58 -24.66
N SER A 114 17.93 2.97 -24.52
CA SER A 114 17.51 1.82 -25.33
C SER A 114 16.85 2.20 -26.67
N ARG A 115 16.86 3.49 -27.06
CA ARG A 115 16.29 4.02 -28.33
C ARG A 115 16.79 3.36 -29.63
N GLY A 116 17.79 2.48 -29.59
CA GLY A 116 18.24 1.66 -30.72
C GLY A 116 17.45 0.36 -30.91
N GLU A 117 16.83 -0.17 -29.87
CA GLU A 117 15.97 -1.35 -29.94
C GLU A 117 14.52 -0.89 -29.93
N LYS A 118 13.90 -0.84 -31.11
CA LYS A 118 12.43 -0.77 -31.20
C LYS A 118 11.89 -2.05 -30.58
N SER A 119 11.70 -2.05 -29.26
CA SER A 119 10.89 -3.04 -28.57
C SER A 119 9.49 -2.90 -29.15
N THR A 120 9.16 -3.75 -30.11
CA THR A 120 7.80 -4.02 -30.52
C THR A 120 6.96 -4.19 -29.26
N ALA A 121 5.82 -3.52 -29.21
CA ALA A 121 4.95 -3.32 -28.05
C ALA A 121 4.31 -4.60 -27.48
N ALA A 122 5.09 -5.64 -27.21
CA ALA A 122 4.68 -6.93 -26.71
C ALA A 122 5.27 -7.13 -25.32
N GLU A 123 4.54 -6.64 -24.32
CA GLU A 123 4.72 -6.88 -22.88
C GLU A 123 6.09 -6.57 -22.26
N THR A 124 6.10 -6.07 -21.02
CA THR A 124 7.33 -5.92 -20.25
C THR A 124 8.02 -7.30 -20.13
N PRO A 125 9.26 -7.47 -20.63
CA PRO A 125 9.97 -8.74 -20.56
C PRO A 125 9.98 -9.32 -19.15
N PHE A 126 9.87 -10.64 -19.03
CA PHE A 126 9.79 -11.31 -17.73
C PHE A 126 10.95 -10.95 -16.78
N TRP A 127 12.17 -10.83 -17.31
CA TRP A 127 13.34 -10.43 -16.50
C TRP A 127 13.20 -9.01 -15.93
N GLN A 128 12.60 -8.06 -16.67
CA GLN A 128 12.35 -6.70 -16.18
C GLN A 128 11.31 -6.71 -15.07
N ARG A 129 10.28 -7.57 -15.18
CA ARG A 129 9.32 -7.79 -14.09
C ARG A 129 9.99 -8.37 -12.86
N CYS A 130 10.88 -9.37 -12.99
CA CYS A 130 11.64 -9.92 -11.87
C CYS A 130 12.50 -8.86 -11.17
N VAL A 131 13.24 -8.05 -11.94
CA VAL A 131 14.02 -6.93 -11.40
C VAL A 131 13.12 -5.92 -10.67
N GLY A 132 11.97 -5.59 -11.28
CA GLY A 132 10.97 -4.73 -10.68
C GLY A 132 10.42 -5.28 -9.36
N PHE A 133 10.06 -6.56 -9.30
CA PHE A 133 9.62 -7.20 -8.06
C PHE A 133 10.69 -7.18 -6.98
N MET A 134 11.95 -7.48 -7.32
CA MET A 134 13.07 -7.38 -6.37
C MET A 134 13.23 -5.95 -5.86
N TRP A 135 13.15 -4.96 -6.75
CA TRP A 135 13.22 -3.54 -6.39
C TRP A 135 12.10 -3.16 -5.40
N VAL A 136 10.85 -3.46 -5.73
CA VAL A 136 9.69 -3.16 -4.88
C VAL A 136 9.80 -3.87 -3.54
N PHE A 137 10.16 -5.16 -3.54
CA PHE A 137 10.32 -5.94 -2.32
C PHE A 137 11.43 -5.37 -1.43
N CYS A 138 12.62 -5.11 -1.97
CA CYS A 138 13.73 -4.53 -1.22
C CYS A 138 13.39 -3.14 -0.68
N TRP A 139 12.75 -2.29 -1.49
CA TRP A 139 12.33 -0.95 -1.09
C TRP A 139 11.33 -0.99 0.06
N LEU A 140 10.27 -1.81 -0.07
CA LEU A 140 9.28 -1.98 0.98
C LEU A 140 9.94 -2.59 2.22
N ALA A 141 10.73 -3.67 2.09
CA ALA A 141 11.41 -4.29 3.23
C ALA A 141 12.33 -3.33 3.99
N ALA A 142 13.01 -2.42 3.29
CA ALA A 142 13.88 -1.43 3.91
C ALA A 142 13.12 -0.31 4.65
N THR A 143 11.98 0.12 4.10
CA THR A 143 11.22 1.28 4.60
C THR A 143 10.11 0.89 5.58
N PHE A 144 9.54 -0.31 5.45
CA PHE A 144 8.43 -0.81 6.26
C PHE A 144 8.70 -0.84 7.76
N PRO A 145 9.92 -1.17 8.26
CA PRO A 145 10.22 -1.11 9.68
C PRO A 145 10.01 0.27 10.30
N TRP A 146 10.19 1.37 9.54
CA TRP A 146 9.96 2.72 10.08
C TRP A 146 8.51 2.92 10.53
N TRP A 147 7.55 2.36 9.80
CA TRP A 147 6.14 2.43 10.15
C TRP A 147 5.73 1.33 11.12
N TRP A 148 6.15 0.08 10.88
CA TRP A 148 5.56 -1.09 11.54
C TRP A 148 6.27 -1.51 12.83
N TYR A 149 7.56 -1.21 13.00
CA TYR A 149 8.31 -1.62 14.19
C TYR A 149 7.71 -1.10 15.52
N PRO A 150 7.30 0.18 15.65
CA PRO A 150 6.66 0.70 16.86
C PRO A 150 5.32 -0.01 17.16
N ILE A 151 4.57 -0.35 16.12
CA ILE A 151 3.28 -1.04 16.23
C ILE A 151 3.49 -2.47 16.71
N ILE A 152 4.46 -3.20 16.14
CA ILE A 152 4.83 -4.54 16.60
C ILE A 152 5.27 -4.51 18.07
N ARG A 153 6.08 -3.52 18.48
CA ARG A 153 6.53 -3.36 19.86
C ARG A 153 5.36 -3.17 20.82
N MET A 154 4.36 -2.35 20.44
CA MET A 154 3.14 -2.17 21.21
C MET A 154 2.33 -3.47 21.29
N LEU A 155 2.09 -4.15 20.16
CA LEU A 155 1.32 -5.40 20.12
C LEU A 155 1.95 -6.52 20.95
N VAL A 156 3.28 -6.60 20.99
CA VAL A 156 4.00 -7.58 21.81
C VAL A 156 3.94 -7.23 23.31
N ALA A 157 3.95 -5.95 23.65
CA ALA A 157 3.85 -5.49 25.03
C ALA A 157 2.41 -5.45 25.57
N TYR A 158 1.41 -5.53 24.67
CA TYR A 158 0.00 -5.50 25.03
C TYR A 158 -0.39 -6.74 25.85
N ASP A 159 -1.15 -6.52 26.93
CA ASP A 159 -1.66 -7.61 27.75
C ASP A 159 -2.86 -8.28 27.08
N TRP A 160 -2.59 -9.42 26.46
CA TRP A 160 -3.60 -10.22 25.76
C TRP A 160 -4.44 -11.11 26.69
N THR A 161 -4.21 -11.10 28.01
CA THR A 161 -4.90 -11.98 28.97
C THR A 161 -6.41 -11.88 28.86
N GLY A 162 -6.98 -10.67 28.83
CA GLY A 162 -8.44 -10.50 28.70
C GLY A 162 -9.03 -11.09 27.42
N VAL A 163 -8.31 -11.03 26.29
CA VAL A 163 -8.75 -11.66 25.03
C VAL A 163 -8.64 -13.19 25.13
N LEU A 164 -7.56 -13.69 25.71
CA LEU A 164 -7.33 -15.12 25.91
C LEU A 164 -8.37 -15.71 26.87
N ASP A 165 -8.78 -14.98 27.90
CA ASP A 165 -9.80 -15.39 28.87
C ASP A 165 -11.18 -15.50 28.21
N VAL A 166 -11.52 -14.60 27.29
CA VAL A 166 -12.74 -14.73 26.47
C VAL A 166 -12.69 -15.96 25.58
N VAL A 167 -11.57 -16.21 24.91
CA VAL A 167 -11.39 -17.39 24.03
C VAL A 167 -11.45 -18.69 24.84
N GLN A 168 -10.83 -18.73 26.01
CA GLN A 168 -10.88 -19.87 26.93
C GLN A 168 -12.27 -20.04 27.56
N GLY A 169 -12.96 -18.95 27.89
CA GLY A 169 -14.33 -18.95 28.39
C GLY A 169 -15.34 -19.48 27.37
N LEU A 170 -15.04 -19.37 26.07
CA LEU A 170 -15.79 -20.00 24.98
C LEU A 170 -15.41 -21.48 24.76
N GLY A 171 -14.52 -22.04 25.58
CA GLY A 171 -14.07 -23.43 25.50
C GLY A 171 -13.18 -23.73 24.28
N MET A 172 -12.67 -22.70 23.60
CA MET A 172 -11.87 -22.88 22.38
C MET A 172 -10.43 -23.27 22.72
N THR A 173 -10.05 -24.49 22.35
CA THR A 173 -8.65 -24.94 22.41
C THR A 173 -7.82 -24.25 21.32
N LYS A 174 -6.48 -24.22 21.47
CA LYS A 174 -5.56 -23.72 20.41
C LYS A 174 -5.81 -24.41 19.05
N PHE A 175 -6.16 -25.70 19.09
CA PHE A 175 -6.54 -26.46 17.90
C PHE A 175 -7.86 -25.95 17.30
N GLY A 176 -8.88 -25.72 18.12
CA GLY A 176 -10.16 -25.13 17.68
C GLY A 176 -9.99 -23.75 17.05
N LEU A 177 -9.13 -22.91 17.61
CA LEU A 177 -8.79 -21.60 17.04
C LEU A 177 -8.13 -21.74 15.66
N SER A 178 -7.15 -22.64 15.53
CA SER A 178 -6.49 -22.91 14.24
C SER A 178 -7.48 -23.41 13.19
N VAL A 179 -8.42 -24.28 13.56
CA VAL A 179 -9.46 -24.77 12.64
C VAL A 179 -10.36 -23.63 12.17
N VAL A 180 -10.80 -22.75 13.07
CA VAL A 180 -11.62 -21.58 12.72
C VAL A 180 -10.89 -20.66 11.73
N VAL A 181 -9.61 -20.38 11.98
CA VAL A 181 -8.79 -19.52 11.09
C VAL A 181 -8.63 -20.17 9.71
N THR A 182 -8.27 -21.45 9.65
CA THR A 182 -8.06 -22.15 8.37
C THR A 182 -9.37 -22.30 7.58
N VAL A 183 -10.46 -22.71 8.24
CA VAL A 183 -11.78 -22.85 7.60
C VAL A 183 -12.29 -21.49 7.14
N GLY A 184 -12.12 -20.45 7.95
CA GLY A 184 -12.45 -19.08 7.58
C GLY A 184 -11.68 -18.61 6.35
N ALA A 185 -10.37 -18.85 6.29
CA ALA A 185 -9.55 -18.52 5.12
C ALA A 185 -10.03 -19.23 3.84
N VAL A 186 -10.28 -20.55 3.92
CA VAL A 186 -10.81 -21.34 2.78
C VAL A 186 -12.18 -20.83 2.34
N PHE A 187 -13.07 -20.53 3.29
CA PHE A 187 -14.38 -19.95 3.01
C PHE A 187 -14.26 -18.60 2.30
N LEU A 188 -13.37 -17.73 2.78
CA LEU A 188 -13.12 -16.42 2.16
C LEU A 188 -12.68 -16.56 0.70
N ARG A 189 -11.80 -17.52 0.40
CA ARG A 189 -11.39 -17.80 -0.99
C ARG A 189 -12.50 -18.38 -1.84
N MET A 190 -13.26 -19.34 -1.32
CA MET A 190 -14.31 -20.01 -2.11
C MET A 190 -15.51 -19.11 -2.39
N VAL A 191 -15.90 -18.27 -1.43
CA VAL A 191 -17.12 -17.46 -1.52
C VAL A 191 -16.83 -16.08 -2.09
N PHE A 192 -15.72 -15.45 -1.69
CA PHE A 192 -15.40 -14.08 -2.08
C PHE A 192 -14.24 -13.97 -3.08
N GLY A 193 -13.65 -15.10 -3.51
CA GLY A 193 -12.55 -15.09 -4.46
C GLY A 193 -11.28 -14.43 -3.93
N ALA A 194 -11.12 -14.34 -2.60
CA ALA A 194 -9.95 -13.74 -1.99
C ALA A 194 -8.68 -14.50 -2.42
N GLU A 195 -7.66 -13.76 -2.86
CA GLU A 195 -6.29 -14.28 -2.94
C GLU A 195 -5.79 -14.45 -1.49
N ILE A 196 -5.65 -15.70 -1.02
CA ILE A 196 -5.04 -16.05 0.29
C ILE A 196 -3.58 -16.41 0.08
#